data_AF-A0A8J8W055-F1
#
_entry.id   AF-A0A8J8W055-F1
#
_cell.length_a   1.000
_cell.length_b   1.000
_cell.length_c   1.000
_cell.angle_alpha   90.00
_cell.angle_beta   90.00
_cell.angle_gamma   90.00
#
_symmetry.space_group_name_H-M   'P 1'
#
loop_
_entity.id
_entity.type
_entity.pdbx_description
1 polymer ?
#
loop_
_entity_poly.entity_id
_entity_poly.type
_entity_poly.pdbx_seq_one_letter_code
_entity_poly.pdbx_strand_id
1 'polypeptide(L)'
;MENSPAVRPRKHTRVLTACHACRLSKTRCDSARPECAKCMQRGVACEYPDKDAISVLETWGARILDAVERQERLLSANLVSSQGQALATQLASPSSIEDVDPESISRNDAPKTPITGSDMILSWPIFPKDKPVSTFPMTAHSEKPDRFPPSLPNLEPQRLLELRNIFMTKVWTKNPIIDVEQLDYYINRVLEKGFDWSASSCLLLLVFALAAIWGNYPDDETREVPYNEATFVQPITYVTIAVPEERMKESLAFVSMARQRLYTAFLDDSLLGVQCLCLFGIWYQYNIEPIEGWKMFRAASMLWQTYRLKYQEARPDRSAQEESLEQRLYWTCLKSECEVRYELTDLPPCELSLADFPHALPSFPVRHPASDTHGWTTSILPSTDSEATSSYYFLSEIFLRRLLNRIRNAVCVLSPEIDGSSVQALVNTLTQLEGQLRQWVDCLPPSLRFDMPLESPPRLHEEELMKLARERYVEVRELLCRVYLYLCIHVPLEPEMASLYGAKASESLQLSVYRIRHEVPFFRHPGSWGACRVRFNHALCLIAGFRAKLMRCPSAEYVEIPPDWADCVRAVIMRLKIWGNEGGGIKELSELLEWLMTIHSFLGL
;
A
#
# COMPACT_ATOMS: atom_id res chain seq x y z
N MET A 1 -52.30 -47.48 -15.51
CA MET A 1 -51.51 -47.31 -16.75
C MET A 1 -51.00 -45.89 -16.76
N GLU A 2 -49.72 -45.79 -16.40
CA GLU A 2 -48.91 -44.58 -16.33
C GLU A 2 -48.82 -43.92 -17.72
N ASN A 3 -48.88 -42.59 -17.77
CA ASN A 3 -48.45 -41.82 -18.93
C ASN A 3 -47.24 -40.99 -18.52
N SER A 4 -46.08 -41.41 -19.05
CA SER A 4 -44.75 -40.82 -18.86
C SER A 4 -44.68 -39.34 -19.26
N PRO A 5 -43.82 -38.54 -18.60
CA PRO A 5 -43.75 -37.11 -18.83
C PRO A 5 -43.02 -36.77 -20.13
N ALA A 6 -43.60 -35.87 -20.90
CA ALA A 6 -43.03 -35.32 -22.13
C ALA A 6 -41.71 -34.58 -21.85
N VAL A 7 -40.66 -35.00 -22.56
CA VAL A 7 -39.32 -34.39 -22.56
C VAL A 7 -39.41 -32.98 -23.15
N ARG A 8 -39.10 -31.96 -22.33
CA ARG A 8 -38.97 -30.57 -22.79
C ARG A 8 -37.80 -30.45 -23.79
N PRO A 9 -37.92 -29.65 -24.86
CA PRO A 9 -36.82 -29.43 -25.80
C PRO A 9 -35.66 -28.75 -25.07
N ARG A 10 -34.45 -29.34 -25.16
CA ARG A 10 -33.23 -28.76 -24.61
C ARG A 10 -33.03 -27.37 -25.21
N LYS A 11 -33.07 -26.34 -24.35
CA LYS A 11 -32.70 -24.96 -24.69
C LYS A 11 -31.32 -24.99 -25.37
N HIS A 12 -31.24 -24.42 -26.57
CA HIS A 12 -30.00 -24.27 -27.32
C HIS A 12 -29.04 -23.35 -26.56
N THR A 13 -28.07 -23.94 -25.87
CA THR A 13 -26.90 -23.22 -25.35
C THR A 13 -26.09 -22.72 -26.53
N ARG A 14 -25.95 -21.40 -26.71
CA ARG A 14 -24.99 -20.83 -27.66
C ARG A 14 -23.60 -21.24 -27.20
N VAL A 15 -22.90 -21.97 -28.06
CA VAL A 15 -21.53 -22.42 -27.85
C VAL A 15 -20.60 -21.23 -28.09
N LEU A 16 -19.88 -20.79 -27.04
CA LEU A 16 -19.05 -19.58 -27.06
C LEU A 16 -17.64 -19.78 -27.64
N THR A 17 -17.12 -21.01 -27.77
CA THR A 17 -15.78 -21.22 -28.37
C THR A 17 -15.61 -22.62 -28.97
N ALA A 18 -15.52 -22.74 -30.30
CA ALA A 18 -15.17 -23.99 -30.97
C ALA A 18 -13.66 -24.28 -30.86
N CYS A 19 -13.27 -25.56 -30.71
CA CYS A 19 -11.87 -25.98 -30.72
C CYS A 19 -11.18 -25.71 -32.08
N HIS A 20 -9.86 -25.71 -32.09
CA HIS A 20 -9.01 -25.39 -33.25
C HIS A 20 -9.31 -26.29 -34.46
N ALA A 21 -9.45 -27.60 -34.25
CA ALA A 21 -9.77 -28.55 -35.31
C ALA A 21 -11.17 -28.34 -35.92
N CYS A 22 -12.18 -28.00 -35.11
CA CYS A 22 -13.52 -27.66 -35.61
C CYS A 22 -13.56 -26.31 -36.33
N ARG A 23 -12.77 -25.32 -35.88
CA ARG A 23 -12.61 -24.03 -36.57
C ARG A 23 -11.98 -24.21 -37.96
N LEU A 24 -10.86 -24.92 -38.05
CA LEU A 24 -10.15 -25.16 -39.32
C LEU A 24 -11.02 -25.92 -40.33
N SER A 25 -11.78 -26.90 -39.86
CA SER A 25 -12.70 -27.67 -40.71
C SER A 25 -14.04 -26.98 -40.99
N LYS A 26 -14.27 -25.77 -40.46
CA LYS A 26 -15.53 -25.02 -40.54
C LYS A 26 -16.76 -25.85 -40.14
N THR A 27 -16.61 -26.72 -39.13
CA THR A 27 -17.68 -27.57 -38.62
C THR A 27 -18.14 -27.13 -37.24
N ARG A 28 -19.43 -27.36 -36.92
CA ARG A 28 -20.00 -27.03 -35.61
C ARG A 28 -19.38 -27.90 -34.51
N CYS A 29 -18.83 -27.25 -33.49
CA CYS A 29 -18.29 -27.86 -32.27
C CYS A 29 -19.35 -27.91 -31.18
N ASP A 30 -19.43 -29.00 -30.42
CA ASP A 30 -20.32 -29.17 -29.27
C ASP A 30 -19.69 -28.70 -27.94
N SER A 31 -18.40 -28.31 -27.97
CA SER A 31 -17.65 -27.77 -26.82
C SER A 31 -17.52 -28.69 -25.61
N ALA A 32 -17.68 -30.00 -25.80
CA ALA A 32 -17.35 -30.96 -24.75
C ALA A 32 -15.84 -30.91 -24.45
N ARG A 33 -15.49 -31.02 -23.17
CA ARG A 33 -14.12 -31.13 -22.67
C ARG A 33 -13.95 -32.48 -21.95
N PRO A 34 -12.78 -33.16 -22.07
CA PRO A 34 -11.52 -32.69 -22.67
C PRO A 34 -11.51 -32.67 -24.21
N GLU A 35 -12.31 -33.50 -24.87
CA GLU A 35 -12.43 -33.54 -26.33
C GLU A 35 -13.88 -33.37 -26.78
N CYS A 36 -14.09 -32.64 -27.88
CA CYS A 36 -15.40 -32.47 -28.50
C CYS A 36 -15.79 -33.77 -29.22
N ALA A 37 -17.08 -34.14 -29.26
CA ALA A 37 -17.50 -35.45 -29.77
C ALA A 37 -17.07 -35.68 -31.23
N LYS A 38 -16.95 -34.59 -32.00
CA LYS A 38 -16.55 -34.62 -33.41
C LYS A 38 -15.04 -34.77 -33.61
N CYS A 39 -14.22 -34.27 -32.69
CA CYS A 39 -12.78 -34.51 -32.71
C CYS A 39 -12.46 -35.93 -32.25
N MET A 40 -13.16 -36.41 -31.23
CA MET A 40 -13.06 -37.79 -30.73
C MET A 40 -13.41 -38.80 -31.83
N GLN A 41 -14.52 -38.59 -32.54
CA GLN A 41 -14.94 -39.49 -33.63
C GLN A 41 -13.98 -39.47 -34.83
N ARG A 42 -13.26 -38.37 -35.06
CA ARG A 42 -12.30 -38.21 -36.16
C ARG A 42 -10.87 -38.58 -35.79
N GLY A 43 -10.60 -38.86 -34.51
CA GLY A 43 -9.26 -39.17 -34.00
C GLY A 43 -8.26 -38.02 -34.20
N VAL A 44 -8.71 -36.76 -34.14
CA VAL A 44 -7.86 -35.57 -34.32
C VAL A 44 -7.70 -34.79 -33.02
N ALA A 45 -6.53 -34.19 -32.81
CA ALA A 45 -6.23 -33.41 -31.59
C ALA A 45 -7.25 -32.27 -31.38
N CYS A 46 -7.87 -32.24 -30.21
CA CYS A 46 -8.92 -31.29 -29.84
C CYS A 46 -8.40 -30.20 -28.90
N GLU A 47 -7.72 -29.21 -29.46
CA GLU A 47 -7.15 -28.10 -28.68
C GLU A 47 -8.10 -26.89 -28.70
N TYR A 48 -8.42 -26.36 -27.53
CA TYR A 48 -9.15 -25.08 -27.41
C TYR A 48 -8.13 -23.96 -27.29
N PRO A 49 -8.33 -22.81 -27.96
CA PRO A 49 -7.43 -21.67 -27.81
C PRO A 49 -7.42 -21.21 -26.34
N ASP A 50 -6.23 -21.06 -25.77
CA ASP A 50 -6.04 -20.52 -24.43
C ASP A 50 -6.31 -19.00 -24.45
N LYS A 51 -7.57 -18.68 -24.11
CA LYS A 51 -8.06 -17.47 -23.41
C LYS A 51 -7.84 -16.12 -24.09
N ASP A 52 -8.93 -15.59 -24.63
CA ASP A 52 -9.12 -14.16 -24.88
C ASP A 52 -9.05 -13.37 -23.55
N ALA A 53 -8.04 -12.49 -23.43
CA ALA A 53 -7.67 -11.78 -22.20
C ALA A 53 -8.76 -10.82 -21.64
N ILE A 54 -9.76 -10.46 -22.43
CA ILE A 54 -10.76 -9.45 -22.08
C ILE A 54 -11.93 -10.05 -21.27
N SER A 55 -12.33 -11.29 -21.52
CA SER A 55 -13.40 -11.97 -20.75
C SER A 55 -12.89 -12.47 -19.38
N VAL A 56 -11.58 -12.70 -19.28
CA VAL A 56 -10.90 -13.02 -18.02
C VAL A 56 -10.86 -11.78 -17.12
N LEU A 57 -10.69 -10.58 -17.66
CA LEU A 57 -10.65 -9.34 -16.87
C LEU A 57 -11.96 -9.08 -16.09
N GLU A 58 -13.12 -9.25 -16.74
CA GLU A 58 -14.45 -9.12 -16.13
C GLU A 58 -14.70 -10.20 -15.06
N THR A 59 -14.24 -11.43 -15.34
CA THR A 59 -14.40 -12.56 -14.42
C THR A 59 -13.46 -12.46 -13.21
N TRP A 60 -12.31 -11.80 -13.32
CA TRP A 60 -11.33 -11.66 -12.23
C TRP A 60 -11.59 -10.45 -11.34
N GLY A 61 -12.04 -9.32 -11.90
CA GLY A 61 -12.62 -8.24 -11.10
C GLY A 61 -13.82 -8.74 -10.29
N ALA A 62 -14.73 -9.47 -10.94
CA ALA A 62 -15.85 -10.13 -10.27
C ALA A 62 -15.42 -11.22 -9.28
N ARG A 63 -14.26 -11.89 -9.44
CA ARG A 63 -13.79 -12.93 -8.50
C ARG A 63 -13.02 -12.38 -7.31
N ILE A 64 -12.31 -11.26 -7.43
CA ILE A 64 -11.77 -10.52 -6.28
C ILE A 64 -12.94 -9.95 -5.47
N LEU A 65 -13.95 -9.38 -6.15
CA LEU A 65 -15.20 -8.94 -5.52
C LEU A 65 -15.98 -10.10 -4.91
N ASP A 66 -16.19 -11.22 -5.61
CA ASP A 66 -16.92 -12.38 -5.11
C ASP A 66 -16.11 -13.19 -4.08
N ALA A 67 -14.77 -13.05 -4.01
CA ALA A 67 -13.96 -13.62 -2.92
C ALA A 67 -14.06 -12.76 -1.65
N VAL A 68 -14.00 -11.43 -1.78
CA VAL A 68 -14.24 -10.46 -0.68
C VAL A 68 -15.68 -10.59 -0.16
N GLU A 69 -16.68 -10.62 -1.05
CA GLU A 69 -18.09 -10.83 -0.72
C GLU A 69 -18.37 -12.25 -0.17
N ARG A 70 -17.66 -13.28 -0.61
CA ARG A 70 -17.80 -14.64 -0.05
C ARG A 70 -17.18 -14.74 1.34
N GLN A 71 -16.12 -13.99 1.61
CA GLN A 71 -15.56 -13.81 2.95
C GLN A 71 -16.55 -13.06 3.85
N GLU A 72 -17.21 -12.03 3.32
CA GLU A 72 -18.28 -11.27 3.99
C GLU A 72 -19.51 -12.16 4.26
N ARG A 73 -19.97 -12.97 3.30
CA ARG A 73 -21.09 -13.92 3.48
C ARG A 73 -20.76 -15.04 4.47
N LEU A 74 -19.52 -15.51 4.55
CA LEU A 74 -19.09 -16.51 5.55
C LEU A 74 -19.02 -15.91 6.95
N LEU A 75 -18.64 -14.64 7.08
CA LEU A 75 -18.70 -13.89 8.34
C LEU A 75 -20.16 -13.61 8.75
N SER A 76 -21.01 -13.18 7.81
CA SER A 76 -22.44 -12.95 8.02
C SER A 76 -23.23 -14.23 8.33
N ALA A 77 -22.89 -15.37 7.71
CA ALA A 77 -23.54 -16.67 7.98
C ALA A 77 -23.17 -17.23 9.37
N ASN A 78 -21.97 -16.96 9.87
CA ASN A 78 -21.58 -17.28 11.24
C ASN A 78 -22.30 -16.38 12.27
N LEU A 79 -22.65 -15.14 11.90
CA LEU A 79 -23.43 -14.23 12.73
C LEU A 79 -24.93 -14.62 12.79
N VAL A 80 -25.52 -15.06 11.68
CA VAL A 80 -26.94 -15.49 11.64
C VAL A 80 -27.16 -16.82 12.38
N SER A 81 -26.13 -17.67 12.46
CA SER A 81 -26.20 -18.94 13.20
C SER A 81 -26.15 -18.76 14.73
N SER A 82 -25.75 -17.58 15.22
CA SER A 82 -25.66 -17.27 16.67
C SER A 82 -26.88 -16.54 17.24
N GLN A 83 -27.85 -16.11 16.42
CA GLN A 83 -29.04 -15.35 16.88
C GLN A 83 -30.27 -16.23 17.13
N GLY A 84 -30.06 -17.53 17.36
CA GLY A 84 -31.11 -18.52 17.56
C GLY A 84 -31.36 -18.94 19.00
N GLN A 85 -31.13 -18.11 20.03
CA GLN A 85 -31.70 -18.35 21.37
C GLN A 85 -31.61 -17.18 22.36
N ALA A 86 -32.76 -16.93 23.00
CA ALA A 86 -33.01 -16.27 24.29
C ALA A 86 -33.28 -14.75 24.33
N LEU A 87 -34.58 -14.44 24.48
CA LEU A 87 -35.15 -13.20 24.99
C LEU A 87 -35.21 -13.22 26.54
N ALA A 88 -35.07 -12.03 27.14
CA ALA A 88 -35.41 -11.60 28.53
C ALA A 88 -34.40 -11.99 29.64
N THR A 89 -33.74 -11.09 30.36
CA THR A 89 -34.29 -10.10 31.33
C THR A 89 -33.11 -9.28 31.88
N GLN A 90 -33.34 -7.99 32.16
CA GLN A 90 -32.35 -7.02 32.68
C GLN A 90 -31.92 -7.28 34.13
N LEU A 91 -30.64 -7.04 34.46
CA LEU A 91 -30.18 -6.29 35.65
C LEU A 91 -28.65 -6.02 35.58
N ALA A 92 -28.25 -4.87 36.12
CA ALA A 92 -26.99 -4.14 35.93
C ALA A 92 -25.68 -4.89 36.25
N SER A 93 -24.61 -4.64 35.46
CA SER A 93 -23.17 -4.38 35.80
C SER A 93 -22.27 -4.51 34.53
N PRO A 94 -20.97 -4.14 34.58
CA PRO A 94 -20.34 -3.14 33.70
C PRO A 94 -20.01 -3.61 32.25
N SER A 95 -20.11 -2.64 31.34
CA SER A 95 -19.69 -2.58 29.92
C SER A 95 -18.80 -3.72 29.38
N SER A 96 -19.41 -4.58 28.55
CA SER A 96 -18.73 -5.45 27.58
C SER A 96 -18.55 -4.71 26.24
N ILE A 97 -17.39 -4.91 25.63
CA ILE A 97 -16.98 -4.41 24.30
C ILE A 97 -18.10 -4.67 23.28
N GLU A 98 -18.68 -3.62 22.71
CA GLU A 98 -19.67 -3.72 21.63
C GLU A 98 -19.04 -4.38 20.39
N ASP A 99 -19.79 -5.24 19.73
CA ASP A 99 -19.41 -5.99 18.53
C ASP A 99 -19.30 -5.00 17.34
N VAL A 100 -18.14 -4.36 17.20
CA VAL A 100 -17.89 -3.34 16.15
C VAL A 100 -17.88 -4.01 14.78
N ASP A 101 -18.68 -3.49 13.85
CA ASP A 101 -18.75 -3.95 12.45
C ASP A 101 -17.33 -4.05 11.81
N PRO A 102 -16.94 -5.22 11.27
CA PRO A 102 -15.64 -5.41 10.59
C PRO A 102 -15.37 -4.42 9.46
N GLU A 103 -16.41 -3.89 8.79
CA GLU A 103 -16.24 -2.90 7.73
C GLU A 103 -15.90 -1.52 8.29
N SER A 104 -16.54 -1.13 9.40
CA SER A 104 -16.14 0.04 10.18
C SER A 104 -14.68 -0.04 10.60
N ILE A 105 -14.22 -1.17 11.16
CA ILE A 105 -12.81 -1.36 11.55
C ILE A 105 -11.87 -1.28 10.33
N SER A 106 -12.29 -1.82 9.19
CA SER A 106 -11.49 -1.81 7.97
C SER A 106 -11.23 -0.40 7.44
N ARG A 107 -12.19 0.52 7.64
CA ARG A 107 -12.10 1.92 7.21
C ARG A 107 -11.57 2.85 8.28
N ASN A 108 -11.72 2.51 9.55
CA ASN A 108 -11.25 3.34 10.64
C ASN A 108 -9.73 3.27 10.76
N ASP A 109 -9.15 4.40 11.17
CA ASP A 109 -7.78 4.36 11.63
C ASP A 109 -7.67 3.57 12.93
N ALA A 110 -6.55 2.88 13.11
CA ALA A 110 -6.32 2.07 14.29
C ALA A 110 -5.90 2.95 15.48
N PRO A 111 -6.26 2.57 16.72
CA PRO A 111 -5.69 3.17 17.92
C PRO A 111 -4.17 2.98 17.97
N LYS A 112 -3.53 3.70 18.90
CA LYS A 112 -2.16 3.43 19.33
C LYS A 112 -2.01 1.97 19.78
N THR A 113 -1.12 1.21 19.14
CA THR A 113 -0.86 -0.20 19.46
C THR A 113 0.56 -0.39 19.96
N PRO A 114 0.86 -1.38 20.83
CA PRO A 114 2.20 -1.55 21.37
C PRO A 114 3.24 -2.03 20.35
N ILE A 115 2.83 -2.52 19.17
CA ILE A 115 3.74 -3.21 18.23
C ILE A 115 3.85 -2.54 16.85
N THR A 116 3.14 -1.45 16.58
CA THR A 116 3.09 -0.87 15.22
C THR A 116 4.19 0.16 14.97
N GLY A 117 4.16 1.30 15.67
CA GLY A 117 5.05 2.44 15.41
C GLY A 117 6.39 2.35 16.14
N SER A 118 7.39 3.07 15.64
CA SER A 118 8.75 3.08 16.19
C SER A 118 8.80 3.41 17.68
N ASP A 119 8.09 4.44 18.12
CA ASP A 119 8.06 4.82 19.53
C ASP A 119 7.39 3.77 20.42
N MET A 120 6.45 3.00 19.87
CA MET A 120 5.71 1.97 20.60
C MET A 120 6.61 0.77 20.87
N ILE A 121 7.35 0.33 19.86
CA ILE A 121 8.32 -0.75 20.01
C ILE A 121 9.45 -0.33 20.96
N LEU A 122 9.97 0.90 20.84
CA LEU A 122 10.96 1.44 21.77
C LEU A 122 10.44 1.59 23.21
N SER A 123 9.12 1.64 23.41
CA SER A 123 8.52 1.70 24.75
C SER A 123 8.42 0.35 25.44
N TRP A 124 8.76 -0.75 24.75
CA TRP A 124 8.77 -2.08 25.35
C TRP A 124 9.72 -2.11 26.55
N PRO A 125 9.34 -2.77 27.66
CA PRO A 125 10.17 -2.88 28.86
C PRO A 125 11.58 -3.46 28.64
N ILE A 126 11.78 -4.15 27.52
CA ILE A 126 13.08 -4.73 27.15
C ILE A 126 14.11 -3.65 26.78
N PHE A 127 13.68 -2.46 26.32
CA PHE A 127 14.58 -1.37 25.93
C PHE A 127 14.89 -0.41 27.08
N PRO A 128 16.02 0.32 27.04
CA PRO A 128 16.33 1.34 28.04
C PRO A 128 15.39 2.54 27.86
N LYS A 129 14.98 3.16 28.98
CA LYS A 129 14.02 4.27 28.98
C LYS A 129 14.61 5.58 28.46
N ASP A 130 15.88 5.84 28.79
CA ASP A 130 16.56 7.09 28.43
C ASP A 130 17.08 7.00 27.00
N LYS A 131 16.43 7.71 26.07
CA LYS A 131 16.80 7.76 24.66
C LYS A 131 17.65 9.01 24.38
N PRO A 132 18.73 8.90 23.58
CA PRO A 132 19.57 10.06 23.26
C PRO A 132 18.87 11.08 22.35
N VAL A 133 17.93 10.62 21.52
CA VAL A 133 17.18 11.47 20.56
C VAL A 133 15.73 10.98 20.41
N SER A 134 14.86 11.87 19.91
CA SER A 134 13.48 11.52 19.53
C SER A 134 13.46 10.79 18.19
N THR A 135 12.57 9.81 18.00
CA THR A 135 12.37 9.20 16.66
C THR A 135 11.80 10.19 15.65
N PHE A 136 11.21 11.30 16.12
CA PHE A 136 10.72 12.39 15.30
C PHE A 136 11.08 13.73 15.98
N PRO A 137 12.14 14.43 15.52
CA PRO A 137 12.59 15.68 16.13
C PRO A 137 11.65 16.84 15.79
N MET A 138 11.68 17.92 16.60
CA MET A 138 10.83 19.11 16.39
C MET A 138 10.99 19.73 14.99
N THR A 139 12.19 19.68 14.42
CA THR A 139 12.46 20.17 13.06
C THR A 139 11.70 19.39 11.98
N ALA A 140 11.35 18.12 12.23
CA ALA A 140 10.59 17.30 11.28
C ALA A 140 9.10 17.67 11.21
N HIS A 141 8.61 18.53 12.10
CA HIS A 141 7.25 19.08 12.05
C HIS A 141 7.10 20.29 11.13
N SER A 142 8.21 20.84 10.65
CA SER A 142 8.23 22.03 9.80
C SER A 142 8.54 21.65 8.36
N GLU A 143 7.96 22.41 7.42
CA GLU A 143 8.35 22.35 6.02
C GLU A 143 9.84 22.71 5.86
N LYS A 144 10.51 22.02 4.94
CA LYS A 144 11.90 22.26 4.59
C LYS A 144 12.05 23.64 3.96
N PRO A 145 13.13 24.37 4.29
CA PRO A 145 13.42 25.62 3.63
C PRO A 145 13.72 25.39 2.14
N ASP A 146 13.35 26.36 1.30
CA ASP A 146 13.70 26.36 -0.11
C ASP A 146 15.23 26.31 -0.28
N ARG A 147 15.70 25.25 -0.94
CA ARG A 147 17.14 24.99 -1.11
C ARG A 147 17.77 25.83 -2.24
N PHE A 148 16.96 26.35 -3.15
CA PHE A 148 17.39 27.03 -4.37
C PHE A 148 16.74 28.40 -4.50
N PRO A 149 17.40 29.37 -5.16
CA PRO A 149 16.76 30.64 -5.48
C PRO A 149 15.55 30.42 -6.41
N PRO A 150 14.51 31.28 -6.33
CA PRO A 150 13.37 31.18 -7.22
C PRO A 150 13.79 31.20 -8.69
N SER A 151 13.33 30.21 -9.45
CA SER A 151 13.59 30.11 -10.89
C SER A 151 12.36 29.59 -11.61
N LEU A 152 12.21 29.95 -12.90
CA LEU A 152 11.20 29.36 -13.76
C LEU A 152 11.64 27.96 -14.21
N PRO A 153 10.72 26.98 -14.26
CA PRO A 153 11.03 25.65 -14.79
C PRO A 153 11.21 25.69 -16.32
N ASN A 154 11.72 24.61 -16.91
CA ASN A 154 11.75 24.47 -18.36
C ASN A 154 10.32 24.25 -18.88
N LEU A 155 9.83 25.21 -19.66
CA LEU A 155 8.48 25.21 -20.25
C LEU A 155 8.47 24.81 -21.73
N GLU A 156 9.58 24.28 -22.26
CA GLU A 156 9.64 23.80 -23.63
C GLU A 156 8.62 22.67 -23.84
N PRO A 157 7.81 22.71 -24.93
CA PRO A 157 6.78 21.71 -25.19
C PRO A 157 7.29 20.26 -25.14
N GLN A 158 8.49 20.02 -25.66
CA GLN A 158 9.12 18.70 -25.64
C GLN A 158 9.37 18.20 -24.22
N ARG A 159 9.86 19.06 -23.33
CA ARG A 159 10.12 18.72 -21.93
C ARG A 159 8.82 18.44 -21.17
N LEU A 160 7.76 19.24 -21.40
CA LEU A 160 6.46 19.01 -20.78
C LEU A 160 5.84 17.66 -21.18
N LEU A 161 5.95 17.30 -22.46
CA LEU A 161 5.49 16.00 -22.96
C LEU A 161 6.33 14.83 -22.41
N GLU A 162 7.63 15.02 -22.24
CA GLU A 162 8.51 14.06 -21.57
C GLU A 162 8.08 13.84 -20.10
N LEU A 163 7.89 14.92 -19.34
CA LEU A 163 7.43 14.86 -17.95
C LEU A 163 6.06 14.21 -17.82
N ARG A 164 5.13 14.48 -18.75
CA ARG A 164 3.84 13.78 -18.84
C ARG A 164 4.03 12.28 -18.98
N ASN A 165 4.92 11.84 -19.87
CA ASN A 165 5.18 10.41 -20.09
C ASN A 165 5.83 9.74 -18.86
N ILE A 166 6.76 10.44 -18.21
CA ILE A 166 7.34 9.99 -16.93
C ILE A 166 6.23 9.82 -15.89
N PHE A 167 5.36 10.82 -15.70
CA PHE A 167 4.27 10.73 -14.74
C PHE A 167 3.36 9.53 -15.02
N MET A 168 2.88 9.38 -16.26
CA MET A 168 1.92 8.33 -16.62
C MET A 168 2.49 6.92 -16.50
N THR A 169 3.77 6.73 -16.81
CA THR A 169 4.41 5.41 -16.75
C THR A 169 4.93 5.07 -15.35
N LYS A 170 5.35 6.08 -14.59
CA LYS A 170 6.12 5.87 -13.36
C LYS A 170 5.43 6.29 -12.07
N VAL A 171 4.54 7.27 -12.09
CA VAL A 171 3.87 7.76 -10.87
C VAL A 171 2.42 7.29 -10.83
N TRP A 172 1.71 7.50 -11.93
CA TRP A 172 0.28 7.19 -12.06
C TRP A 172 -0.05 5.71 -11.81
N THR A 173 0.85 4.79 -12.17
CA THR A 173 0.63 3.34 -12.10
C THR A 173 0.34 2.80 -10.69
N LYS A 174 0.74 3.51 -9.63
CA LYS A 174 0.51 3.11 -8.23
C LYS A 174 -0.72 3.79 -7.62
N ASN A 175 -1.13 4.90 -8.22
CA ASN A 175 -2.24 5.72 -7.74
C ASN A 175 -2.93 6.39 -8.93
N PRO A 176 -3.80 5.65 -9.64
CA PRO A 176 -4.43 6.16 -10.84
C PRO A 176 -5.56 7.10 -10.39
N ILE A 177 -5.27 8.36 -10.10
CA ILE A 177 -6.28 9.40 -9.75
C ILE A 177 -6.39 10.50 -10.79
N ILE A 178 -5.68 10.37 -11.91
CA ILE A 178 -5.70 11.33 -13.03
C ILE A 178 -6.24 10.62 -14.25
N ASP A 179 -7.15 11.25 -14.99
CA ASP A 179 -7.58 10.72 -16.29
C ASP A 179 -6.64 11.19 -17.40
N VAL A 180 -6.33 10.28 -18.32
CA VAL A 180 -5.37 10.50 -19.42
C VAL A 180 -5.88 11.54 -20.41
N GLU A 181 -7.15 11.48 -20.78
CA GLU A 181 -7.75 12.39 -21.77
C GLU A 181 -7.89 13.79 -21.17
N GLN A 182 -8.29 13.87 -19.90
CA GLN A 182 -8.33 15.12 -19.15
C GLN A 182 -6.94 15.75 -19.02
N LEU A 183 -5.92 14.95 -18.72
CA LEU A 183 -4.53 15.40 -18.62
C LEU A 183 -4.04 15.98 -19.96
N ASP A 184 -4.23 15.24 -21.04
CA ASP A 184 -3.80 15.66 -22.38
C ASP A 184 -4.56 16.91 -22.84
N TYR A 185 -5.86 17.02 -22.53
CA TYR A 185 -6.65 18.23 -22.77
C TYR A 185 -6.07 19.46 -22.05
N TYR A 186 -5.71 19.33 -20.76
CA TYR A 186 -5.10 20.44 -20.02
C TYR A 186 -3.74 20.82 -20.58
N ILE A 187 -2.91 19.85 -20.97
CA ILE A 187 -1.59 20.11 -21.56
C ILE A 187 -1.73 20.91 -22.86
N ASN A 188 -2.63 20.48 -23.76
CA ASN A 188 -2.87 21.19 -25.02
C ASN A 188 -3.28 22.65 -24.77
N ARG A 189 -4.17 22.89 -23.79
CA ARG A 189 -4.57 24.25 -23.40
C ARG A 189 -3.39 25.09 -22.90
N VAL A 190 -2.49 24.50 -22.10
CA VAL A 190 -1.29 25.20 -21.60
C VAL A 190 -0.27 25.45 -22.72
N LEU A 191 -0.11 24.53 -23.67
CA LEU A 191 0.76 24.73 -24.83
C LEU A 191 0.27 25.88 -25.73
N GLU A 192 -1.04 26.06 -25.84
CA GLU A 192 -1.63 27.16 -26.62
C GLU A 192 -1.63 28.50 -25.87
N LYS A 193 -1.95 28.50 -24.57
CA LYS A 193 -2.31 29.73 -23.81
C LYS A 193 -1.40 30.02 -22.62
N GLY A 194 -0.48 29.12 -22.29
CA GLY A 194 0.31 29.16 -21.07
C GLY A 194 -0.47 28.74 -19.81
N PHE A 195 0.21 28.74 -18.67
CA PHE A 195 -0.41 28.45 -17.37
C PHE A 195 -1.22 29.64 -16.87
N ASP A 196 -2.53 29.45 -16.71
CA ASP A 196 -3.43 30.42 -16.08
C ASP A 196 -3.54 30.19 -14.55
N TRP A 197 -4.38 30.95 -13.87
CA TRP A 197 -4.62 30.86 -12.43
C TRP A 197 -5.79 29.91 -12.10
N SER A 198 -5.78 28.71 -12.70
CA SER A 198 -6.84 27.71 -12.48
C SER A 198 -6.34 26.49 -11.71
N ALA A 199 -7.30 25.70 -11.18
CA ALA A 199 -7.03 24.41 -10.57
C ALA A 199 -6.44 23.40 -11.58
N SER A 200 -6.79 23.48 -12.88
CA SER A 200 -6.19 22.59 -13.89
C SER A 200 -4.73 22.93 -14.16
N SER A 201 -4.37 24.21 -14.19
CA SER A 201 -2.96 24.64 -14.19
C SER A 201 -2.23 24.17 -12.93
N CYS A 202 -2.87 24.25 -11.75
CA CYS A 202 -2.31 23.72 -10.51
C CYS A 202 -2.02 22.21 -10.61
N LEU A 203 -2.97 21.42 -11.11
CA LEU A 203 -2.83 19.98 -11.31
C LEU A 203 -1.65 19.65 -12.23
N LEU A 204 -1.54 20.32 -13.38
CA LEU A 204 -0.45 20.08 -14.33
C LEU A 204 0.93 20.38 -13.74
N LEU A 205 1.05 21.49 -13.03
CA LEU A 205 2.30 21.87 -12.37
C LEU A 205 2.71 20.80 -11.34
N LEU A 206 1.77 20.22 -10.61
CA LEU A 206 2.04 19.13 -9.68
C LEU A 206 2.42 17.82 -10.39
N VAL A 207 1.76 17.50 -11.50
CA VAL A 207 2.12 16.36 -12.37
C VAL A 207 3.57 16.48 -12.83
N PHE A 208 3.96 17.66 -13.35
CA PHE A 208 5.32 17.93 -13.81
C PHE A 208 6.33 17.95 -12.66
N ALA A 209 5.97 18.50 -11.51
CA ALA A 209 6.83 18.49 -10.32
C ALA A 209 7.15 17.07 -9.85
N LEU A 210 6.15 16.19 -9.80
CA LEU A 210 6.32 14.78 -9.43
C LEU A 210 7.19 14.03 -10.45
N ALA A 211 6.95 14.25 -11.74
CA ALA A 211 7.76 13.68 -12.81
C ALA A 211 9.21 14.14 -12.75
N ALA A 212 9.47 15.41 -12.41
CA ALA A 212 10.83 15.95 -12.28
C ALA A 212 11.61 15.35 -11.11
N ILE A 213 10.94 14.96 -10.01
CA ILE A 213 11.59 14.23 -8.89
C ILE A 213 11.88 12.77 -9.24
N TRP A 214 11.06 12.17 -10.09
CA TRP A 214 11.04 10.72 -10.27
C TRP A 214 12.41 10.14 -10.67
N GLY A 215 12.69 8.96 -10.10
CA GLY A 215 13.94 8.23 -10.21
C GLY A 215 14.09 7.31 -11.42
N ASN A 216 15.27 6.73 -11.63
CA ASN A 216 15.46 5.70 -12.66
C ASN A 216 15.27 4.29 -12.09
N TYR A 217 14.04 3.85 -11.80
CA TYR A 217 13.80 2.43 -11.47
C TYR A 217 14.06 1.52 -12.70
N PRO A 218 14.74 0.36 -12.57
CA PRO A 218 15.24 -0.29 -11.35
C PRO A 218 16.70 0.05 -10.96
N ASP A 219 17.30 1.05 -11.59
CA ASP A 219 18.69 1.44 -11.35
C ASP A 219 18.87 2.01 -9.94
N ASP A 220 20.05 1.73 -9.35
CA ASP A 220 20.43 2.28 -8.06
C ASP A 220 20.71 3.79 -8.20
N GLU A 221 19.94 4.61 -7.50
CA GLU A 221 20.10 6.06 -7.51
C GLU A 221 21.07 6.58 -6.44
N THR A 222 21.72 5.69 -5.69
CA THR A 222 22.74 6.11 -4.75
C THR A 222 23.97 6.70 -5.46
N ARG A 223 24.54 7.74 -4.86
CA ARG A 223 25.73 8.43 -5.38
C ARG A 223 26.67 8.83 -4.26
N GLU A 224 27.96 8.81 -4.55
CA GLU A 224 28.99 9.33 -3.65
C GLU A 224 29.09 10.85 -3.79
N VAL A 225 29.15 11.54 -2.65
CA VAL A 225 29.30 13.00 -2.58
C VAL A 225 30.49 13.33 -1.69
N PRO A 226 31.42 14.21 -2.12
CA PRO A 226 32.53 14.64 -1.29
C PRO A 226 32.02 15.60 -0.20
N TYR A 227 32.41 15.33 1.04
CA TYR A 227 32.23 16.20 2.19
C TYR A 227 33.59 16.77 2.62
N ASN A 228 33.71 18.10 2.49
CA ASN A 228 34.88 18.84 2.93
C ASN A 228 34.65 19.29 4.37
N GLU A 229 35.03 18.47 5.34
CA GLU A 229 35.09 18.89 6.73
C GLU A 229 36.41 19.64 6.96
N ALA A 230 36.34 20.83 7.59
CA ALA A 230 37.51 21.70 7.78
C ALA A 230 38.65 21.05 8.61
N THR A 231 38.36 19.94 9.30
CA THR A 231 39.27 19.20 10.19
C THR A 231 40.03 18.07 9.50
N PHE A 232 39.63 17.61 8.30
CA PHE A 232 40.27 16.48 7.63
C PHE A 232 41.15 16.92 6.44
N VAL A 233 42.33 16.31 6.32
CA VAL A 233 43.31 16.59 5.25
C VAL A 233 42.88 16.02 3.89
N GLN A 234 41.93 15.07 3.87
CA GLN A 234 41.32 14.51 2.66
C GLN A 234 39.79 14.61 2.72
N PRO A 235 39.11 14.86 1.57
CA PRO A 235 37.65 14.86 1.51
C PRO A 235 37.11 13.48 1.93
N ILE A 236 36.15 13.46 2.85
CA ILE A 236 35.43 12.23 3.20
C ILE A 236 34.30 12.07 2.18
N THR A 237 34.20 10.93 1.50
CA THR A 237 33.04 10.64 0.64
C THR A 237 31.94 9.96 1.45
N TYR A 238 30.68 10.35 1.23
CA TYR A 238 29.51 9.64 1.77
C TYR A 238 28.51 9.31 0.66
N VAL A 239 27.76 8.23 0.87
CA VAL A 239 26.74 7.76 -0.07
C VAL A 239 25.40 8.40 0.27
N THR A 240 24.67 8.90 -0.73
CA THR A 240 23.35 9.50 -0.57
C THR A 240 22.38 9.04 -1.65
N ILE A 241 21.09 9.07 -1.33
CA ILE A 241 19.95 8.86 -2.26
C ILE A 241 19.12 10.14 -2.44
N ALA A 242 19.70 11.29 -2.07
CA ALA A 242 19.10 12.59 -2.31
C ALA A 242 18.89 12.80 -3.81
N VAL A 243 17.69 13.28 -4.18
CA VAL A 243 17.36 13.65 -5.57
C VAL A 243 18.47 14.56 -6.11
N PRO A 244 19.03 14.30 -7.31
CA PRO A 244 19.99 15.18 -7.95
C PRO A 244 19.50 16.63 -7.99
N GLU A 245 20.42 17.57 -7.77
CA GLU A 245 20.05 18.98 -7.57
C GLU A 245 19.28 19.57 -8.75
N GLU A 246 19.64 19.21 -9.98
CA GLU A 246 18.96 19.69 -11.18
C GLU A 246 17.49 19.25 -11.23
N ARG A 247 17.21 17.97 -10.93
CA ARG A 247 15.86 17.40 -10.85
C ARG A 247 15.05 18.04 -9.73
N MET A 248 15.64 18.17 -8.55
CA MET A 248 14.97 18.79 -7.41
C MET A 248 14.68 20.28 -7.66
N LYS A 249 15.61 21.01 -8.29
CA LYS A 249 15.43 22.42 -8.65
C LYS A 249 14.28 22.59 -9.65
N GLU A 250 14.22 21.77 -10.70
CA GLU A 250 13.11 21.78 -11.67
C GLU A 250 11.77 21.47 -10.99
N SER A 251 11.73 20.46 -10.12
CA SER A 251 10.52 20.11 -9.37
C SER A 251 10.03 21.25 -8.47
N LEU A 252 10.94 21.85 -7.68
CA LEU A 252 10.61 22.96 -6.80
C LEU A 252 10.13 24.20 -7.57
N ALA A 253 10.64 24.44 -8.76
CA ALA A 253 10.16 25.52 -9.63
C ALA A 253 8.70 25.29 -10.04
N PHE A 254 8.33 24.06 -10.43
CA PHE A 254 6.93 23.71 -10.71
C PHE A 254 6.05 23.80 -9.46
N VAL A 255 6.50 23.28 -8.30
CA VAL A 255 5.75 23.37 -7.04
C VAL A 255 5.55 24.79 -6.58
N SER A 256 6.54 25.67 -6.75
CA SER A 256 6.39 27.10 -6.44
C SER A 256 5.23 27.72 -7.23
N MET A 257 5.16 27.44 -8.54
CA MET A 257 4.04 27.89 -9.38
C MET A 257 2.70 27.24 -8.98
N ALA A 258 2.71 25.98 -8.54
CA ALA A 258 1.51 25.28 -8.06
C ALA A 258 1.02 25.87 -6.74
N ARG A 259 1.91 26.16 -5.79
CA ARG A 259 1.59 26.78 -4.49
C ARG A 259 0.89 28.12 -4.65
N GLN A 260 1.32 28.92 -5.63
CA GLN A 260 0.66 30.18 -5.98
C GLN A 260 -0.80 29.99 -6.44
N ARG A 261 -1.16 28.78 -6.90
CA ARG A 261 -2.51 28.39 -7.35
C ARG A 261 -3.26 27.53 -6.32
N LEU A 262 -2.67 27.25 -5.17
CA LEU A 262 -3.26 26.40 -4.13
C LEU A 262 -4.66 26.90 -3.71
N TYR A 263 -4.84 28.21 -3.58
CA TYR A 263 -6.14 28.81 -3.26
C TYR A 263 -7.23 28.43 -4.27
N THR A 264 -6.89 28.37 -5.57
CA THR A 264 -7.86 28.03 -6.62
C THR A 264 -8.26 26.57 -6.58
N ALA A 265 -7.32 25.67 -6.23
CA ALA A 265 -7.62 24.26 -5.98
C ALA A 265 -8.42 24.07 -4.69
N PHE A 266 -8.15 24.86 -3.65
CA PHE A 266 -8.86 24.78 -2.38
C PHE A 266 -10.31 25.25 -2.47
N LEU A 267 -10.60 26.22 -3.34
CA LEU A 267 -11.95 26.71 -3.61
C LEU A 267 -12.71 25.94 -4.70
N ASP A 268 -12.07 24.96 -5.35
CA ASP A 268 -12.71 24.16 -6.38
C ASP A 268 -13.84 23.31 -5.78
N ASP A 269 -15.00 23.31 -6.43
CA ASP A 269 -16.20 22.61 -5.96
C ASP A 269 -16.44 21.28 -6.69
N SER A 270 -15.38 20.77 -7.35
CA SER A 270 -15.34 19.50 -8.08
C SER A 270 -14.26 18.57 -7.50
N LEU A 271 -14.09 17.38 -8.10
CA LEU A 271 -13.02 16.46 -7.72
C LEU A 271 -11.62 16.97 -8.12
N LEU A 272 -11.51 18.02 -8.95
CA LEU A 272 -10.25 18.59 -9.39
C LEU A 272 -9.44 19.20 -8.24
N GLY A 273 -10.11 19.91 -7.32
CA GLY A 273 -9.48 20.39 -6.08
C GLY A 273 -8.91 19.26 -5.23
N VAL A 274 -9.69 18.18 -5.08
CA VAL A 274 -9.27 16.97 -4.34
C VAL A 274 -8.04 16.34 -5.00
N GLN A 275 -8.02 16.19 -6.33
CA GLN A 275 -6.86 15.69 -7.08
C GLN A 275 -5.62 16.55 -6.83
N CYS A 276 -5.73 17.88 -6.88
CA CYS A 276 -4.61 18.79 -6.63
C CYS A 276 -4.02 18.60 -5.24
N LEU A 277 -4.87 18.57 -4.20
CA LEU A 277 -4.40 18.40 -2.82
C LEU A 277 -3.78 17.01 -2.59
N CYS A 278 -4.33 15.95 -3.20
CA CYS A 278 -3.70 14.63 -3.21
C CYS A 278 -2.31 14.67 -3.86
N LEU A 279 -2.15 15.32 -5.02
CA LEU A 279 -0.85 15.42 -5.69
C LEU A 279 0.17 16.23 -4.89
N PHE A 280 -0.26 17.30 -4.20
CA PHE A 280 0.59 17.99 -3.22
C PHE A 280 1.05 17.05 -2.11
N GLY A 281 0.12 16.28 -1.53
CA GLY A 281 0.43 15.28 -0.51
C GLY A 281 1.47 14.26 -0.98
N ILE A 282 1.28 13.73 -2.19
CA ILE A 282 2.23 12.78 -2.82
C ILE A 282 3.59 13.45 -3.05
N TRP A 283 3.63 14.71 -3.48
CA TRP A 283 4.89 15.44 -3.68
C TRP A 283 5.66 15.60 -2.38
N TYR A 284 5.00 16.01 -1.29
CA TYR A 284 5.62 16.10 0.04
C TYR A 284 6.10 14.73 0.54
N GLN A 285 5.38 13.65 0.23
CA GLN A 285 5.84 12.28 0.51
C GLN A 285 7.13 11.92 -0.24
N TYR A 286 7.23 12.24 -1.54
CA TYR A 286 8.49 12.11 -2.29
C TYR A 286 9.60 12.96 -1.70
N ASN A 287 9.28 14.15 -1.21
CA ASN A 287 10.24 15.03 -0.56
C ASN A 287 10.49 14.67 0.91
N ILE A 288 9.96 13.58 1.46
CA ILE A 288 10.18 13.16 2.86
C ILE A 288 9.75 14.26 3.87
N GLU A 289 8.56 14.80 3.68
CA GLU A 289 7.91 15.78 4.56
C GLU A 289 6.54 15.26 5.02
N PRO A 290 6.52 14.27 5.94
CA PRO A 290 5.30 13.53 6.28
C PRO A 290 4.19 14.40 6.86
N ILE A 291 4.53 15.46 7.61
CA ILE A 291 3.55 16.37 8.22
C ILE A 291 2.89 17.27 7.17
N GLU A 292 3.65 17.88 6.27
CA GLU A 292 3.08 18.70 5.19
C GLU A 292 2.27 17.84 4.22
N GLY A 293 2.75 16.64 3.91
CA GLY A 293 2.00 15.66 3.13
C GLY A 293 0.67 15.31 3.79
N TRP A 294 0.68 14.98 5.08
CA TRP A 294 -0.53 14.69 5.85
C TRP A 294 -1.52 15.86 5.87
N LYS A 295 -1.07 17.11 6.04
CA LYS A 295 -1.94 18.30 5.97
C LYS A 295 -2.67 18.40 4.63
N MET A 296 -1.97 18.10 3.52
CA MET A 296 -2.55 18.15 2.18
C MET A 296 -3.59 17.05 1.98
N PHE A 297 -3.32 15.82 2.42
CA PHE A 297 -4.31 14.74 2.37
C PHE A 297 -5.51 15.02 3.27
N ARG A 298 -5.31 15.59 4.45
CA ARG A 298 -6.40 16.01 5.35
C ARG A 298 -7.28 17.06 4.69
N ALA A 299 -6.69 18.04 4.01
CA ALA A 299 -7.44 19.04 3.25
C ALA A 299 -8.16 18.40 2.06
N ALA A 300 -7.55 17.43 1.37
CA ALA A 300 -8.20 16.67 0.29
C ALA A 300 -9.43 15.90 0.80
N SER A 301 -9.34 15.25 1.96
CA SER A 301 -10.44 14.56 2.63
C SER A 301 -11.60 15.50 2.93
N MET A 302 -11.30 16.69 3.45
CA MET A 302 -12.30 17.72 3.71
C MET A 302 -13.01 18.14 2.40
N LEU A 303 -12.26 18.43 1.33
CA LEU A 303 -12.87 18.78 0.04
C LEU A 303 -13.72 17.64 -0.53
N TRP A 304 -13.26 16.40 -0.39
CA TRP A 304 -14.00 15.22 -0.81
C TRP A 304 -15.33 15.07 -0.05
N GLN A 305 -15.32 15.29 1.28
CA GLN A 305 -16.53 15.24 2.10
C GLN A 305 -17.53 16.34 1.69
N THR A 306 -17.06 17.57 1.47
CA THR A 306 -17.92 18.68 1.03
C THR A 306 -18.47 18.47 -0.38
N TYR A 307 -17.64 17.94 -1.29
CA TYR A 307 -18.10 17.51 -2.62
C TYR A 307 -19.23 16.51 -2.44
N ARG A 308 -19.05 15.47 -1.63
CA ARG A 308 -20.05 14.41 -1.48
C ARG A 308 -21.41 14.90 -0.95
N LEU A 309 -21.41 15.83 0.02
CA LEU A 309 -22.64 16.41 0.56
C LEU A 309 -23.49 17.08 -0.54
N LYS A 310 -22.84 17.88 -1.42
CA LYS A 310 -23.49 18.52 -2.57
C LYS A 310 -24.23 17.52 -3.47
N TYR A 311 -23.66 16.32 -3.67
CA TYR A 311 -24.24 15.30 -4.55
C TYR A 311 -25.31 14.43 -3.90
N GLN A 312 -25.23 14.19 -2.58
CA GLN A 312 -26.29 13.54 -1.83
C GLN A 312 -27.60 14.34 -1.87
N GLU A 313 -27.50 15.68 -1.86
CA GLU A 313 -28.64 16.58 -1.91
C GLU A 313 -29.21 16.78 -3.33
N ALA A 314 -28.34 16.94 -4.33
CA ALA A 314 -28.75 17.36 -5.68
C ALA A 314 -29.10 16.22 -6.66
N ARG A 315 -28.69 14.97 -6.40
CA ARG A 315 -28.83 13.79 -7.29
C ARG A 315 -28.61 14.07 -8.80
N PRO A 316 -27.51 14.73 -9.21
CA PRO A 316 -27.24 14.93 -10.64
C PRO A 316 -26.85 13.61 -11.32
N ASP A 317 -27.10 13.51 -12.63
CA ASP A 317 -26.54 12.43 -13.46
C ASP A 317 -25.02 12.57 -13.49
N ARG A 318 -24.31 11.54 -12.99
CA ARG A 318 -22.85 11.49 -12.98
C ARG A 318 -22.35 10.50 -14.02
N SER A 319 -21.22 10.82 -14.62
CA SER A 319 -20.53 9.85 -15.47
C SER A 319 -19.93 8.72 -14.62
N ALA A 320 -19.85 7.51 -15.18
CA ALA A 320 -19.18 6.39 -14.51
C ALA A 320 -17.70 6.70 -14.19
N GLN A 321 -17.05 7.55 -14.99
CA GLN A 321 -15.68 8.01 -14.76
C GLN A 321 -15.58 8.92 -13.53
N GLU A 322 -16.54 9.83 -13.32
CA GLU A 322 -16.58 10.71 -12.16
C GLU A 322 -16.85 9.93 -10.87
N GLU A 323 -17.77 8.97 -10.89
CA GLU A 323 -18.03 8.07 -9.75
C GLU A 323 -16.80 7.22 -9.40
N SER A 324 -16.16 6.64 -10.41
CA SER A 324 -14.90 5.91 -10.24
C SER A 324 -13.79 6.80 -9.67
N LEU A 325 -13.68 8.05 -10.12
CA LEU A 325 -12.69 8.99 -9.62
C LEU A 325 -12.94 9.35 -8.15
N GLU A 326 -14.19 9.62 -7.76
CA GLU A 326 -14.55 9.88 -6.35
C GLU A 326 -14.13 8.70 -5.46
N GLN A 327 -14.42 7.48 -5.89
CA GLN A 327 -14.06 6.28 -5.14
C GLN A 327 -12.54 6.11 -5.02
N ARG A 328 -11.78 6.34 -6.08
CA ARG A 328 -10.30 6.26 -6.04
C ARG A 328 -9.70 7.35 -5.15
N LEU A 329 -10.25 8.56 -5.16
CA LEU A 329 -9.82 9.66 -4.30
C LEU A 329 -10.12 9.38 -2.83
N TYR A 330 -11.30 8.84 -2.50
CA TYR A 330 -11.64 8.40 -1.14
C TYR A 330 -10.56 7.47 -0.58
N TRP A 331 -10.25 6.40 -1.30
CA TRP A 331 -9.28 5.40 -0.86
C TRP A 331 -7.85 5.95 -0.83
N THR A 332 -7.50 6.87 -1.75
CA THR A 332 -6.20 7.56 -1.75
C THR A 332 -6.02 8.40 -0.49
N CYS A 333 -7.01 9.22 -0.15
CA CYS A 333 -6.98 10.07 1.03
C CYS A 333 -6.93 9.24 2.31
N LEU A 334 -7.85 8.27 2.45
CA LEU A 334 -7.91 7.40 3.63
C LEU A 334 -6.61 6.63 3.83
N LYS A 335 -6.05 6.06 2.75
CA LYS A 335 -4.75 5.39 2.78
C LYS A 335 -3.70 6.37 3.30
N SER A 336 -3.51 7.49 2.62
CA SER A 336 -2.37 8.37 2.86
C SER A 336 -2.40 9.02 4.25
N GLU A 337 -3.58 9.38 4.76
CA GLU A 337 -3.71 9.90 6.13
C GLU A 337 -3.34 8.84 7.18
N CYS A 338 -3.95 7.66 7.12
CA CYS A 338 -3.73 6.62 8.13
C CYS A 338 -2.30 6.06 8.11
N GLU A 339 -1.62 6.07 6.95
CA GLU A 339 -0.22 5.57 6.82
C GLU A 339 0.76 6.36 7.69
N VAL A 340 0.60 7.69 7.77
CA VAL A 340 1.43 8.55 8.60
C VAL A 340 1.10 8.38 10.09
N ARG A 341 -0.18 8.23 10.41
CA ARG A 341 -0.66 8.11 11.80
C ARG A 341 -0.20 6.85 12.52
N TYR A 342 0.10 5.77 11.81
CA TYR A 342 0.66 4.56 12.42
C TYR A 342 2.02 4.82 13.10
N GLU A 343 2.78 5.80 12.62
CA GLU A 343 4.04 6.23 13.20
C GLU A 343 3.88 7.48 14.07
N LEU A 344 2.93 8.36 13.74
CA LEU A 344 2.65 9.61 14.46
C LEU A 344 1.23 9.58 15.04
N THR A 345 1.01 8.79 16.10
CA THR A 345 -0.33 8.48 16.63
C THR A 345 -1.06 9.69 17.22
N ASP A 346 -0.34 10.75 17.54
CA ASP A 346 -0.88 11.97 18.13
C ASP A 346 -1.54 12.90 17.09
N LEU A 347 -1.38 12.61 15.79
CA LEU A 347 -2.12 13.30 14.74
C LEU A 347 -3.63 12.99 14.83
N PRO A 348 -4.51 13.95 14.49
CA PRO A 348 -5.96 13.73 14.46
C PRO A 348 -6.39 12.59 13.53
N PRO A 349 -7.42 11.81 13.89
CA PRO A 349 -7.90 10.71 13.05
C PRO A 349 -8.52 11.14 11.75
N CYS A 350 -8.34 10.29 10.73
CA CYS A 350 -9.05 10.41 9.47
C CYS A 350 -10.55 10.18 9.71
N GLU A 351 -11.36 11.18 9.39
CA GLU A 351 -12.82 11.14 9.60
C GLU A 351 -13.57 10.72 8.32
N LEU A 352 -12.85 10.31 7.26
CA LEU A 352 -13.47 9.79 6.05
C LEU A 352 -14.28 8.51 6.30
N SER A 353 -13.93 7.73 7.32
CA SER A 353 -14.70 6.56 7.72
C SER A 353 -16.08 6.90 8.30
N LEU A 354 -16.27 8.13 8.80
CA LEU A 354 -17.57 8.62 9.28
C LEU A 354 -18.51 9.01 8.14
N ALA A 355 -17.98 9.21 6.93
CA ALA A 355 -18.82 9.43 5.77
C ALA A 355 -19.51 8.10 5.40
N ASP A 356 -20.84 8.12 5.27
CA ASP A 356 -21.65 6.96 4.88
C ASP A 356 -21.38 6.57 3.40
N PHE A 357 -20.23 5.97 3.14
CA PHE A 357 -19.72 5.67 1.79
C PHE A 357 -19.94 4.20 1.41
N PRO A 358 -20.85 3.89 0.47
CA PRO A 358 -21.29 2.52 0.22
C PRO A 358 -20.29 1.68 -0.56
N HIS A 359 -19.22 2.28 -1.10
CA HIS A 359 -18.30 1.58 -2.00
C HIS A 359 -17.09 1.00 -1.25
N ALA A 360 -17.15 -0.30 -0.94
CA ALA A 360 -16.08 -1.08 -0.30
C ALA A 360 -14.78 -1.14 -1.12
N LEU A 361 -14.87 -0.95 -2.44
CA LEU A 361 -13.76 -0.88 -3.39
C LEU A 361 -14.11 0.10 -4.53
N PRO A 362 -13.12 0.73 -5.18
CA PRO A 362 -13.33 1.57 -6.34
C PRO A 362 -13.66 0.74 -7.59
N SER A 363 -14.52 1.28 -8.45
CA SER A 363 -14.80 0.78 -9.79
C SER A 363 -13.79 1.34 -10.79
N PHE A 364 -13.55 0.58 -11.86
CA PHE A 364 -12.74 1.00 -13.00
C PHE A 364 -13.56 0.77 -14.27
N PRO A 365 -14.18 1.82 -14.85
CA PRO A 365 -15.01 1.66 -16.03
C PRO A 365 -14.16 1.22 -17.22
N VAL A 366 -14.68 0.25 -17.99
CA VAL A 366 -14.02 -0.23 -19.21
C VAL A 366 -14.06 0.89 -20.24
N ARG A 367 -12.88 1.31 -20.73
CA ARG A 367 -12.80 2.21 -21.90
C ARG A 367 -13.33 1.45 -23.12
N HIS A 368 -14.45 1.89 -23.67
CA HIS A 368 -14.84 1.46 -25.01
C HIS A 368 -13.92 2.17 -26.00
N PRO A 369 -13.29 1.47 -26.96
CA PRO A 369 -12.49 2.13 -27.98
C PRO A 369 -13.39 3.14 -28.70
N ALA A 370 -13.07 4.42 -28.57
CA ALA A 370 -13.76 5.48 -29.28
C ALA A 370 -13.63 5.21 -30.79
N SER A 371 -14.74 5.31 -31.50
CA SER A 371 -14.75 5.27 -32.97
C SER A 371 -13.79 6.35 -33.49
N ASP A 372 -12.88 5.95 -34.36
CA ASP A 372 -11.81 6.75 -34.99
C ASP A 372 -12.13 8.25 -35.08
N THR A 373 -11.45 9.06 -34.27
CA THR A 373 -11.35 10.50 -34.51
C THR A 373 -9.91 10.84 -34.85
N HIS A 374 -9.66 11.07 -36.14
CA HIS A 374 -8.35 11.45 -36.68
C HIS A 374 -7.88 12.80 -36.13
N GLY A 375 -6.81 12.79 -35.34
CA GLY A 375 -6.07 13.99 -34.95
C GLY A 375 -4.68 13.61 -34.44
N TRP A 376 -3.64 14.13 -35.09
CA TRP A 376 -2.24 13.82 -34.81
C TRP A 376 -1.84 14.15 -33.36
N THR A 377 -1.55 13.11 -32.56
CA THR A 377 -0.45 13.13 -31.58
C THR A 377 0.05 11.70 -31.40
N THR A 378 1.36 11.51 -31.48
CA THR A 378 2.05 10.24 -31.17
C THR A 378 2.08 10.04 -29.65
N SER A 379 0.91 10.05 -29.00
CA SER A 379 0.78 9.86 -27.55
C SER A 379 0.94 8.37 -27.25
N ILE A 380 1.94 8.02 -26.45
CA ILE A 380 2.05 6.67 -25.88
C ILE A 380 0.96 6.59 -24.81
N LEU A 381 -0.22 6.12 -25.21
CA LEU A 381 -1.24 5.68 -24.25
C LEU A 381 -0.63 4.50 -23.46
N PRO A 382 -0.89 4.38 -22.13
CA PRO A 382 -0.66 3.12 -21.44
C PRO A 382 -1.35 2.00 -22.24
N SER A 383 -0.67 0.88 -22.47
CA SER A 383 -1.34 -0.27 -23.05
C SER A 383 -2.51 -0.66 -22.13
N THR A 384 -3.59 -1.20 -22.71
CA THR A 384 -4.74 -1.71 -21.94
C THR A 384 -4.30 -2.66 -20.81
N ASP A 385 -3.22 -3.41 -21.03
CA ASP A 385 -2.64 -4.32 -20.05
C ASP A 385 -1.95 -3.60 -18.87
N SER A 386 -1.34 -2.43 -19.13
CA SER A 386 -0.72 -1.59 -18.10
C SER A 386 -1.76 -0.88 -17.22
N GLU A 387 -2.84 -0.38 -17.82
CA GLU A 387 -3.96 0.26 -17.07
C GLU A 387 -4.69 -0.79 -16.20
N ALA A 388 -4.92 -1.99 -16.74
CA ALA A 388 -5.46 -3.10 -15.98
C ALA A 388 -4.57 -3.50 -14.80
N THR A 389 -3.27 -3.64 -15.01
CA THR A 389 -2.31 -4.01 -13.95
C THR A 389 -2.25 -2.94 -12.86
N SER A 390 -2.26 -1.66 -13.22
CA SER A 390 -2.34 -0.54 -12.28
C SER A 390 -3.62 -0.61 -11.42
N SER A 391 -4.76 -0.86 -12.07
CA SER A 391 -6.06 -0.98 -11.40
C SER A 391 -6.07 -2.15 -10.41
N TYR A 392 -5.54 -3.31 -10.81
CA TYR A 392 -5.40 -4.45 -9.92
C TYR A 392 -4.47 -4.16 -8.75
N TYR A 393 -3.32 -3.53 -8.97
CA TYR A 393 -2.42 -3.16 -7.90
C TYR A 393 -3.10 -2.23 -6.89
N PHE A 394 -3.83 -1.21 -7.37
CA PHE A 394 -4.56 -0.27 -6.51
C PHE A 394 -5.61 -0.97 -5.65
N LEU A 395 -6.38 -1.92 -6.22
CA LEU A 395 -7.34 -2.74 -5.47
C LEU A 395 -6.65 -3.66 -4.46
N SER A 396 -5.54 -4.26 -4.86
CA SER A 396 -4.73 -5.15 -4.00
C SER A 396 -4.24 -4.40 -2.76
N GLU A 397 -3.77 -3.17 -2.94
CA GLU A 397 -3.31 -2.28 -1.89
C GLU A 397 -4.43 -1.87 -0.92
N ILE A 398 -5.64 -1.58 -1.43
CA ILE A 398 -6.80 -1.28 -0.59
C ILE A 398 -7.17 -2.48 0.27
N PHE A 399 -7.17 -3.68 -0.29
CA PHE A 399 -7.44 -4.90 0.48
C PHE A 399 -6.43 -5.06 1.62
N LEU A 400 -5.13 -4.96 1.34
CA LEU A 400 -4.09 -5.08 2.37
C LEU A 400 -4.19 -3.97 3.41
N ARG A 401 -4.56 -2.75 3.02
CA ARG A 401 -4.83 -1.65 3.96
C ARG A 401 -5.95 -2.01 4.94
N ARG A 402 -7.09 -2.49 4.42
CA ARG A 402 -8.23 -2.92 5.25
C ARG A 402 -7.82 -4.05 6.20
N LEU A 403 -7.07 -5.02 5.71
CA LEU A 403 -6.54 -6.12 6.51
C LEU A 403 -5.59 -5.61 7.61
N LEU A 404 -4.67 -4.71 7.28
CA LEU A 404 -3.77 -4.07 8.25
C LEU A 404 -4.52 -3.31 9.34
N ASN A 405 -5.59 -2.58 9.00
CA ASN A 405 -6.43 -1.90 10.00
C ASN A 405 -7.06 -2.88 10.97
N ARG A 406 -7.60 -4.00 10.46
CA ARG A 406 -8.16 -5.08 11.30
C ARG A 406 -7.12 -5.73 12.21
N ILE A 407 -5.91 -5.99 11.69
CA ILE A 407 -4.80 -6.51 12.50
C ILE A 407 -4.46 -5.53 13.62
N ARG A 408 -4.29 -4.25 13.30
CA ARG A 408 -3.96 -3.21 14.29
C ARG A 408 -5.04 -3.05 15.35
N ASN A 409 -6.31 -3.10 14.96
CA ASN A 409 -7.42 -3.10 15.91
C ASN A 409 -7.37 -4.32 16.84
N ALA A 410 -7.18 -5.53 16.29
CA ALA A 410 -7.10 -6.76 17.08
C ALA A 410 -5.98 -6.71 18.14
N VAL A 411 -4.81 -6.15 17.78
CA VAL A 411 -3.64 -6.12 18.68
C VAL A 411 -3.67 -4.99 19.71
N CYS A 412 -4.75 -4.18 19.75
CA CYS A 412 -4.91 -3.15 20.80
C CYS A 412 -5.04 -3.75 22.20
N VAL A 413 -5.44 -5.02 22.31
CA VAL A 413 -5.57 -5.75 23.59
C VAL A 413 -4.21 -6.13 24.20
N LEU A 414 -3.11 -6.03 23.44
CA LEU A 414 -1.79 -6.42 23.90
C LEU A 414 -1.34 -5.56 25.09
N SER A 415 -0.98 -6.24 26.16
CA SER A 415 -0.39 -5.67 27.37
C SER A 415 0.47 -6.76 28.04
N PRO A 416 1.49 -6.41 28.84
CA PRO A 416 2.22 -7.42 29.63
C PRO A 416 1.32 -8.20 30.59
N GLU A 417 0.19 -7.62 31.00
CA GLU A 417 -0.79 -8.19 31.93
C GLU A 417 -1.95 -8.93 31.24
N ILE A 418 -1.89 -9.12 29.92
CA ILE A 418 -2.95 -9.80 29.16
C ILE A 418 -3.20 -11.22 29.70
N ASP A 419 -4.45 -11.56 29.96
CA ASP A 419 -4.83 -12.87 30.47
C ASP A 419 -4.85 -13.93 29.35
N GLY A 420 -4.73 -15.20 29.72
CA GLY A 420 -4.67 -16.31 28.77
C GLY A 420 -5.91 -16.45 27.86
N SER A 421 -7.10 -16.06 28.34
CA SER A 421 -8.32 -16.11 27.52
C SER A 421 -8.32 -15.03 26.44
N SER A 422 -7.87 -13.82 26.78
CA SER A 422 -7.66 -12.73 25.83
C SER A 422 -6.57 -13.06 24.81
N VAL A 423 -5.49 -13.72 25.23
CA VAL A 423 -4.46 -14.23 24.31
C VAL A 423 -5.06 -15.23 23.32
N GLN A 424 -5.85 -16.20 23.80
CA GLN A 424 -6.47 -17.19 22.92
C GLN A 424 -7.46 -16.56 21.94
N ALA A 425 -8.27 -15.59 22.39
CA ALA A 425 -9.18 -14.84 21.53
C ALA A 425 -8.41 -14.05 20.44
N LEU A 426 -7.31 -13.39 20.82
CA LEU A 426 -6.44 -12.69 19.87
C LEU A 426 -5.86 -13.65 18.83
N VAL A 427 -5.32 -14.80 19.25
CA VAL A 427 -4.74 -15.80 18.33
C VAL A 427 -5.77 -16.39 17.38
N ASN A 428 -7.00 -16.61 17.83
CA ASN A 428 -8.10 -17.04 16.97
C ASN A 428 -8.38 -15.99 15.88
N THR A 429 -8.44 -14.72 16.25
CA THR A 429 -8.60 -13.59 15.31
C THR A 429 -7.43 -13.50 14.33
N LEU A 430 -6.18 -13.59 14.81
CA LEU A 430 -4.98 -13.55 13.96
C LEU A 430 -4.95 -14.72 12.96
N THR A 431 -5.38 -15.91 13.36
CA THR A 431 -5.48 -17.07 12.46
C THR A 431 -6.47 -16.83 11.33
N GLN A 432 -7.60 -16.19 11.61
CA GLN A 432 -8.56 -15.80 10.57
C GLN A 432 -7.95 -14.77 9.63
N LEU A 433 -7.27 -13.74 10.16
CA LEU A 433 -6.62 -12.68 9.38
C LEU A 433 -5.47 -13.22 8.51
N GLU A 434 -4.68 -14.19 9.01
CA GLU A 434 -3.70 -14.94 8.21
C GLU A 434 -4.36 -15.66 7.02
N GLY A 435 -5.55 -16.24 7.23
CA GLY A 435 -6.34 -16.85 6.15
C GLY A 435 -6.71 -15.86 5.05
N GLN A 436 -7.06 -14.62 5.41
CA GLN A 436 -7.38 -13.56 4.44
C GLN A 436 -6.15 -13.11 3.66
N LEU A 437 -4.99 -13.05 4.30
CA LEU A 437 -3.73 -12.73 3.62
C LEU A 437 -3.37 -13.80 2.57
N ARG A 438 -3.63 -15.08 2.85
CA ARG A 438 -3.45 -16.17 1.87
C ARG A 438 -4.41 -16.02 0.69
N GLN A 439 -5.69 -15.76 0.98
CA GLN A 439 -6.71 -15.53 -0.06
C GLN A 439 -6.34 -14.34 -0.95
N TRP A 440 -5.76 -13.28 -0.38
CA TRP A 440 -5.26 -12.15 -1.15
C TRP A 440 -4.18 -12.57 -2.15
N VAL A 441 -3.20 -13.39 -1.75
CA VAL A 441 -2.17 -13.91 -2.67
C VAL A 441 -2.79 -14.76 -3.78
N ASP A 442 -3.71 -15.66 -3.44
CA ASP A 442 -4.38 -16.56 -4.40
C ASP A 442 -5.15 -15.77 -5.47
N CYS A 443 -5.64 -14.58 -5.10
CA CYS A 443 -6.41 -13.70 -5.97
C CYS A 443 -5.55 -12.78 -6.85
N LEU A 444 -4.21 -12.74 -6.66
CA LEU A 444 -3.35 -11.86 -7.45
C LEU A 444 -3.32 -12.27 -8.94
N PRO A 445 -3.42 -11.30 -9.87
CA PRO A 445 -3.25 -11.56 -11.30
C PRO A 445 -1.80 -11.93 -11.61
N PRO A 446 -1.52 -12.64 -12.72
CA PRO A 446 -0.17 -13.07 -13.09
C PRO A 446 0.89 -11.96 -13.07
N SER A 447 0.53 -10.73 -13.45
CA SER A 447 1.43 -9.57 -13.45
C SER A 447 1.87 -9.09 -12.06
N LEU A 448 1.14 -9.48 -11.00
CA LEU A 448 1.46 -9.13 -9.61
C LEU A 448 1.93 -10.33 -8.77
N ARG A 449 1.99 -11.54 -9.35
CA ARG A 449 2.42 -12.74 -8.63
C ARG A 449 3.93 -12.73 -8.41
N PHE A 450 4.31 -12.94 -7.17
CA PHE A 450 5.69 -13.00 -6.73
C PHE A 450 6.02 -14.36 -6.11
N ASP A 451 7.31 -14.65 -5.96
CA ASP A 451 7.77 -15.87 -5.30
C ASP A 451 7.67 -15.72 -3.77
N MET A 452 7.21 -16.76 -3.08
CA MET A 452 6.82 -16.66 -1.67
C MET A 452 8.02 -16.34 -0.76
N PRO A 453 7.93 -15.29 0.08
CA PRO A 453 8.97 -14.95 1.05
C PRO A 453 9.31 -16.10 2.00
N LEU A 454 10.57 -16.20 2.41
CA LEU A 454 11.17 -17.30 3.19
C LEU A 454 11.24 -18.67 2.50
N GLU A 455 10.39 -18.94 1.50
CA GLU A 455 10.48 -20.15 0.69
C GLU A 455 11.50 -19.99 -0.45
N SER A 456 11.61 -18.77 -0.99
CA SER A 456 12.50 -18.46 -2.12
C SER A 456 12.95 -17.00 -2.12
N PRO A 457 14.15 -16.69 -2.66
CA PRO A 457 14.58 -15.31 -2.87
C PRO A 457 13.73 -14.65 -3.97
N PRO A 458 13.57 -13.31 -3.96
CA PRO A 458 12.93 -12.60 -5.06
C PRO A 458 13.65 -12.83 -6.38
N ARG A 459 12.91 -12.66 -7.48
CA ARG A 459 13.48 -12.73 -8.84
C ARG A 459 14.48 -11.60 -9.05
N LEU A 460 15.50 -11.84 -9.86
CA LEU A 460 16.51 -10.82 -10.20
C LEU A 460 15.89 -9.61 -10.91
N HIS A 461 14.84 -9.82 -11.71
CA HIS A 461 14.14 -8.77 -12.45
C HIS A 461 12.65 -8.84 -12.12
N GLU A 462 12.25 -8.18 -11.03
CA GLU A 462 10.85 -7.97 -10.69
C GLU A 462 10.36 -6.65 -11.29
N GLU A 463 9.20 -6.69 -11.94
CA GLU A 463 8.49 -5.46 -12.28
C GLU A 463 8.11 -4.71 -11.00
N GLU A 464 8.07 -3.38 -11.07
CA GLU A 464 7.93 -2.53 -9.88
C GLU A 464 6.66 -2.84 -9.07
N LEU A 465 5.51 -3.04 -9.74
CA LEU A 465 4.25 -3.34 -9.06
C LEU A 465 4.25 -4.73 -8.40
N MET A 466 4.92 -5.71 -9.01
CA MET A 466 5.12 -7.04 -8.43
C MET A 466 6.00 -6.96 -7.17
N LYS A 467 7.12 -6.23 -7.26
CA LYS A 467 7.98 -5.95 -6.11
C LYS A 467 7.17 -5.30 -5.00
N LEU A 468 6.46 -4.20 -5.28
CA LEU A 468 5.65 -3.51 -4.29
C LEU A 468 4.59 -4.44 -3.66
N ALA A 469 3.88 -5.26 -4.45
CA ALA A 469 2.92 -6.23 -3.92
C ALA A 469 3.58 -7.24 -2.96
N ARG A 470 4.77 -7.75 -3.30
CA ARG A 470 5.55 -8.64 -2.43
C ARG A 470 5.94 -7.94 -1.13
N GLU A 471 6.44 -6.70 -1.19
CA GLU A 471 6.85 -5.95 -0.01
C GLU A 471 5.68 -5.70 0.96
N ARG A 472 4.52 -5.43 0.39
CA ARG A 472 3.29 -5.20 1.15
C ARG A 472 2.78 -6.50 1.77
N TYR A 473 2.87 -7.63 1.09
CA TYR A 473 2.61 -8.94 1.69
C TYR A 473 3.52 -9.21 2.90
N VAL A 474 4.83 -8.99 2.75
CA VAL A 474 5.79 -9.29 3.83
C VAL A 474 5.54 -8.36 5.02
N GLU A 475 5.14 -7.12 4.80
CA GLU A 475 4.71 -6.20 5.87
C GLU A 475 3.52 -6.73 6.67
N VAL A 476 2.47 -7.18 5.99
CA VAL A 476 1.27 -7.71 6.68
C VAL A 476 1.61 -9.02 7.41
N ARG A 477 2.36 -9.91 6.76
CA ARG A 477 2.77 -11.19 7.36
C ARG A 477 3.65 -10.97 8.57
N GLU A 478 4.62 -10.06 8.49
CA GLU A 478 5.52 -9.76 9.60
C GLU A 478 4.76 -9.15 10.77
N LEU A 479 3.80 -8.22 10.55
CA LEU A 479 2.99 -7.66 11.62
C LEU A 479 2.14 -8.72 12.34
N LEU A 480 1.54 -9.66 11.59
CA LEU A 480 0.81 -10.81 12.15
C LEU A 480 1.73 -11.66 13.03
N CYS A 481 2.95 -11.92 12.59
CA CYS A 481 3.92 -12.71 13.33
C CYS A 481 4.54 -11.93 14.52
N ARG A 482 4.69 -10.60 14.42
CA ARG A 482 5.27 -9.73 15.46
C ARG A 482 4.47 -9.75 16.75
N VAL A 483 3.16 -10.00 16.66
CA VAL A 483 2.31 -10.21 17.85
C VAL A 483 2.87 -11.31 18.74
N TYR A 484 3.26 -12.43 18.15
CA TYR A 484 3.81 -13.56 18.91
C TYR A 484 5.18 -13.24 19.49
N LEU A 485 6.00 -12.44 18.80
CA LEU A 485 7.25 -11.93 19.35
C LEU A 485 6.99 -11.09 20.61
N TYR A 486 6.01 -10.19 20.58
CA TYR A 486 5.62 -9.41 21.76
C TYR A 486 5.17 -10.32 22.91
N LEU A 487 4.30 -11.30 22.65
CA LEU A 487 3.83 -12.24 23.66
C LEU A 487 4.99 -13.04 24.27
N CYS A 488 5.91 -13.58 23.46
CA CYS A 488 7.06 -14.34 23.95
C CYS A 488 8.05 -13.49 24.79
N ILE A 489 8.15 -12.18 24.54
CA ILE A 489 9.05 -11.29 25.30
C ILE A 489 8.39 -10.80 26.59
N HIS A 490 7.09 -10.52 26.58
CA HIS A 490 6.43 -9.76 27.65
C HIS A 490 5.41 -10.54 28.47
N VAL A 491 4.91 -11.66 27.99
CA VAL A 491 3.84 -12.43 28.64
C VAL A 491 4.42 -13.76 29.14
N PRO A 492 4.14 -14.16 30.40
CA PRO A 492 4.58 -15.43 30.94
C PRO A 492 3.70 -16.58 30.40
N LEU A 493 4.02 -17.06 29.19
CA LEU A 493 3.28 -18.12 28.53
C LEU A 493 3.62 -19.50 29.13
N GLU A 494 2.63 -20.38 29.20
CA GLU A 494 2.85 -21.79 29.50
C GLU A 494 3.75 -22.45 28.42
N PRO A 495 4.55 -23.47 28.76
CA PRO A 495 5.54 -24.06 27.85
C PRO A 495 4.98 -24.52 26.49
N GLU A 496 3.77 -25.08 26.47
CA GLU A 496 3.11 -25.53 25.22
C GLU A 496 2.78 -24.35 24.31
N MET A 497 2.21 -23.28 24.87
CA MET A 497 1.93 -22.03 24.13
C MET A 497 3.22 -21.34 23.70
N ALA A 498 4.22 -21.28 24.58
CA ALA A 498 5.51 -20.67 24.31
C ALA A 498 6.22 -21.35 23.13
N SER A 499 6.13 -22.67 23.00
CA SER A 499 6.66 -23.42 21.86
C SER A 499 5.95 -23.05 20.55
N LEU A 500 4.61 -23.06 20.54
CA LEU A 500 3.82 -22.72 19.35
C LEU A 500 4.02 -21.26 18.91
N TYR A 501 3.97 -20.33 19.86
CA TYR A 501 4.13 -18.90 19.59
C TYR A 501 5.58 -18.54 19.31
N GLY A 502 6.54 -19.26 19.91
CA GLY A 502 7.96 -19.13 19.64
C GLY A 502 8.31 -19.38 18.18
N ALA A 503 7.68 -20.39 17.54
CA ALA A 503 7.85 -20.63 16.10
C ALA A 503 7.38 -19.43 15.24
N LYS A 504 6.24 -18.83 15.60
CA LYS A 504 5.70 -17.63 14.92
C LYS A 504 6.53 -16.37 15.18
N ALA A 505 7.03 -16.20 16.41
CA ALA A 505 7.97 -15.14 16.75
C ALA A 505 9.29 -15.28 15.97
N SER A 506 9.78 -16.51 15.79
CA SER A 506 10.95 -16.81 14.97
C SER A 506 10.72 -16.44 13.51
N GLU A 507 9.54 -16.78 12.97
CA GLU A 507 9.11 -16.37 11.62
C GLU A 507 9.11 -14.84 11.47
N SER A 508 8.65 -14.08 12.47
CA SER A 508 8.71 -12.60 12.46
C SER A 508 10.14 -12.07 12.33
N LEU A 509 11.10 -12.65 13.05
CA LEU A 509 12.51 -12.25 12.95
C LEU A 509 13.13 -12.66 11.61
N GLN A 510 12.76 -13.81 11.07
CA GLN A 510 13.19 -14.24 9.72
C GLN A 510 12.63 -13.31 8.63
N LEU A 511 11.35 -12.91 8.71
CA LEU A 511 10.75 -11.93 7.81
C LEU A 511 11.43 -10.56 7.93
N SER A 512 11.78 -10.15 9.15
CA SER A 512 12.58 -8.93 9.39
C SER A 512 13.91 -8.98 8.64
N VAL A 513 14.66 -10.08 8.75
CA VAL A 513 15.92 -10.31 8.01
C VAL A 513 15.68 -10.34 6.50
N TYR A 514 14.65 -11.06 6.03
CA TYR A 514 14.29 -11.12 4.61
C TYR A 514 14.06 -9.73 4.03
N ARG A 515 13.26 -8.88 4.70
CA ARG A 515 13.00 -7.51 4.24
C ARG A 515 14.25 -6.65 4.27
N ILE A 516 15.09 -6.79 5.30
CA ILE A 516 16.38 -6.08 5.34
C ILE A 516 17.27 -6.52 4.18
N ARG A 517 17.35 -7.80 3.83
CA ARG A 517 18.24 -8.25 2.74
C ARG A 517 17.72 -7.91 1.35
N HIS A 518 16.42 -8.04 1.13
CA HIS A 518 15.85 -8.08 -0.22
C HIS A 518 15.02 -6.86 -0.61
N GLU A 519 14.54 -6.11 0.38
CA GLU A 519 13.74 -4.92 0.14
C GLU A 519 14.56 -3.69 0.49
N VAL A 520 15.69 -3.57 -0.20
CA VAL A 520 16.59 -2.43 -0.09
C VAL A 520 15.98 -1.28 -0.88
N PRO A 521 15.65 -0.14 -0.27
CA PRO A 521 15.20 1.00 -1.03
C PRO A 521 16.43 1.62 -1.70
N PHE A 522 16.65 1.28 -2.96
CA PHE A 522 17.57 2.01 -3.83
C PHE A 522 16.83 2.99 -4.75
N PHE A 523 15.51 3.10 -4.62
CA PHE A 523 14.71 4.09 -5.32
C PHE A 523 13.71 4.80 -4.41
N ARG A 524 13.45 6.05 -4.75
CA ARG A 524 12.52 6.93 -4.05
C ARG A 524 11.09 6.74 -4.54
N HIS A 525 10.15 6.66 -3.61
CA HIS A 525 8.72 6.59 -3.85
C HIS A 525 7.95 7.23 -2.68
N PRO A 526 6.62 7.42 -2.76
CA PRO A 526 5.86 8.10 -1.70
C PRO A 526 5.91 7.39 -0.34
N GLY A 527 6.21 6.09 -0.33
CA GLY A 527 6.33 5.29 0.89
C GLY A 527 7.73 5.27 1.50
N SER A 528 8.73 5.95 0.92
CA SER A 528 10.14 5.83 1.35
C SER A 528 10.38 6.20 2.81
N TRP A 529 9.68 7.22 3.34
CA TRP A 529 9.76 7.58 4.76
C TRP A 529 9.25 6.44 5.66
N GLY A 530 8.08 5.89 5.34
CA GLY A 530 7.51 4.75 6.06
C GLY A 530 8.39 3.49 5.95
N ALA A 531 8.98 3.24 4.77
CA ALA A 531 9.90 2.13 4.56
C ALA A 531 11.14 2.22 5.47
N CYS A 532 11.72 3.42 5.66
CA CYS A 532 12.82 3.63 6.60
C CYS A 532 12.42 3.26 8.03
N ARG A 533 11.24 3.69 8.47
CA ARG A 533 10.70 3.37 9.82
C ARG A 533 10.39 1.90 9.99
N VAL A 534 9.82 1.26 8.99
CA VAL A 534 9.58 -0.18 9.00
C VAL A 534 10.89 -0.97 9.14
N ARG A 535 11.98 -0.57 8.45
CA ARG A 535 13.29 -1.20 8.63
C ARG A 535 13.89 -0.95 10.00
N PHE A 536 13.70 0.25 10.55
CA PHE A 536 14.05 0.55 11.93
C PHE A 536 13.28 -0.36 12.90
N ASN A 537 11.97 -0.54 12.72
CA ASN A 537 11.13 -1.41 13.53
C ASN A 537 11.60 -2.88 13.47
N HIS A 538 11.97 -3.41 12.29
CA HIS A 538 12.57 -4.73 12.17
C HIS A 538 13.90 -4.86 12.94
N ALA A 539 14.77 -3.85 12.85
CA ALA A 539 16.02 -3.82 13.60
C ALA A 539 15.76 -3.82 15.12
N LEU A 540 14.74 -3.07 15.58
CA LEU A 540 14.31 -3.12 16.98
C LEU A 540 13.81 -4.51 17.36
N CYS A 541 12.97 -5.16 16.55
CA CYS A 541 12.49 -6.51 16.84
C CYS A 541 13.65 -7.53 16.97
N LEU A 542 14.67 -7.43 16.11
CA LEU A 542 15.89 -8.25 16.21
C LEU A 542 16.65 -8.00 17.52
N ILE A 543 16.86 -6.73 17.88
CA ILE A 543 17.51 -6.35 19.16
C ILE A 543 16.68 -6.84 20.35
N ALA A 544 15.35 -6.66 20.31
CA ALA A 544 14.43 -7.07 21.36
C ALA A 544 14.46 -8.59 21.60
N GLY A 545 14.40 -9.38 20.53
CA GLY A 545 14.51 -10.84 20.61
C GLY A 545 15.85 -11.28 21.22
N PHE A 546 16.96 -10.69 20.78
CA PHE A 546 18.28 -10.99 21.34
C PHE A 546 18.37 -10.63 22.84
N ARG A 547 17.90 -9.44 23.23
CA ARG A 547 17.88 -9.01 24.63
C ARG A 547 17.02 -9.91 25.50
N ALA A 548 15.86 -10.34 25.01
CA ALA A 548 14.98 -11.24 25.75
C ALA A 548 15.66 -12.57 26.08
N LYS A 549 16.47 -13.11 25.16
CA LYS A 549 17.33 -14.28 25.45
C LYS A 549 18.40 -13.99 26.50
N LEU A 550 19.10 -12.86 26.37
CA LEU A 550 20.14 -12.48 27.33
C LEU A 550 19.56 -12.30 28.75
N MET A 551 18.37 -11.72 28.86
CA MET A 551 17.64 -11.53 30.11
C MET A 551 16.91 -12.78 30.59
N ARG A 552 17.00 -13.90 29.85
CA ARG A 552 16.37 -15.19 30.18
C ARG A 552 14.86 -15.09 30.38
N CYS A 553 14.17 -14.30 29.54
CA CYS A 553 12.72 -14.28 29.47
C CYS A 553 12.23 -15.71 29.14
N PRO A 554 11.41 -16.37 30.00
CA PRO A 554 11.11 -17.80 29.87
C PRO A 554 10.54 -18.18 28.49
N SER A 555 9.54 -17.45 28.02
CA SER A 555 8.89 -17.74 26.74
C SER A 555 9.76 -17.35 25.52
N ALA A 556 10.78 -16.51 25.71
CA ALA A 556 11.72 -16.13 24.66
C ALA A 556 12.77 -17.22 24.35
N GLU A 557 12.91 -18.24 25.21
CA GLU A 557 13.79 -19.39 24.97
C GLU A 557 13.40 -20.12 23.67
N TYR A 558 12.10 -20.19 23.39
CA TYR A 558 11.49 -20.82 22.21
C TYR A 558 11.58 -19.98 20.92
N VAL A 559 12.12 -18.77 20.99
CA VAL A 559 12.30 -17.90 19.83
C VAL A 559 13.69 -18.12 19.24
N GLU A 560 13.79 -18.43 17.96
CA GLU A 560 15.05 -18.55 17.25
C GLU A 560 15.51 -17.17 16.77
N ILE A 561 16.67 -16.72 17.26
CA ILE A 561 17.28 -15.46 16.82
C ILE A 561 18.13 -15.75 15.58
N PRO A 562 17.89 -15.08 14.45
CA PRO A 562 18.72 -15.25 13.26
C PRO A 562 20.20 -15.00 13.58
N PRO A 563 21.14 -15.85 13.14
CA PRO A 563 22.54 -15.74 13.52
C PRO A 563 23.20 -14.44 13.04
N ASP A 564 22.71 -13.86 11.94
CA ASP A 564 23.19 -12.63 11.32
C ASP A 564 22.41 -11.37 11.76
N TRP A 565 21.61 -11.46 12.83
CA TRP A 565 20.75 -10.35 13.28
C TRP A 565 21.53 -9.03 13.46
N ALA A 566 22.74 -9.09 14.02
CA ALA A 566 23.56 -7.91 14.29
C ALA A 566 24.05 -7.24 12.99
N ASP A 567 24.42 -8.04 11.99
CA ASP A 567 24.83 -7.54 10.67
C ASP A 567 23.64 -6.93 9.92
N CYS A 568 22.45 -7.52 10.07
CA CYS A 568 21.22 -6.91 9.58
C CYS A 568 20.95 -5.54 10.23
N VAL A 569 21.11 -5.41 11.55
CA VAL A 569 20.94 -4.12 12.24
C VAL A 569 21.97 -3.09 11.73
N ARG A 570 23.24 -3.48 11.56
CA ARG A 570 24.27 -2.61 10.97
C ARG A 570 23.95 -2.19 9.54
N ALA A 571 23.39 -3.09 8.73
CA ALA A 571 22.92 -2.77 7.39
C ALA A 571 21.77 -1.75 7.41
N VAL A 572 20.85 -1.85 8.38
CA VAL A 572 19.80 -0.83 8.57
C VAL A 572 20.38 0.51 8.97
N ILE A 573 21.33 0.55 9.92
CA ILE A 573 22.04 1.79 10.32
C ILE A 573 22.65 2.48 9.09
N MET A 574 23.41 1.74 8.29
CA MET A 574 24.06 2.28 7.08
C MET A 574 23.04 2.89 6.12
N ARG A 575 21.90 2.22 5.90
CA ARG A 575 20.87 2.71 4.99
C ARG A 575 20.16 3.94 5.54
N LEU A 576 19.85 3.97 6.82
CA LEU A 576 19.26 5.16 7.45
C LEU A 576 20.23 6.35 7.35
N LYS A 577 21.54 6.14 7.40
CA LYS A 577 22.54 7.19 7.13
C LYS A 577 22.50 7.70 5.68
N ILE A 578 22.36 6.81 4.70
CA ILE A 578 22.21 7.20 3.27
C ILE A 578 20.99 8.11 3.06
N TRP A 579 19.90 7.83 3.77
CA TRP A 579 18.67 8.62 3.75
C TRP A 579 18.66 9.79 4.76
N GLY A 580 19.65 9.90 5.66
CA GLY A 580 19.58 10.76 6.84
C GLY A 580 19.40 12.24 6.54
N ASN A 581 19.98 12.72 5.42
CA ASN A 581 19.88 14.11 4.98
C ASN A 581 18.52 14.46 4.35
N GLU A 582 17.65 13.47 4.15
CA GLU A 582 16.31 13.67 3.61
C GLU A 582 15.31 14.12 4.69
N GLY A 583 15.67 14.11 5.97
CA GLY A 583 14.80 14.63 7.04
C GLY A 583 13.75 13.62 7.53
N GLY A 584 12.65 14.12 8.10
CA GLY A 584 11.57 13.27 8.64
C GLY A 584 11.96 12.41 9.86
N GLY A 585 13.05 12.74 10.55
CA GLY A 585 13.58 11.98 11.68
C GLY A 585 14.45 10.78 11.30
N ILE A 586 14.75 10.56 10.01
CA ILE A 586 15.47 9.35 9.55
C ILE A 586 16.88 9.27 10.13
N LYS A 587 17.58 10.41 10.25
CA LYS A 587 18.91 10.47 10.85
C LYS A 587 18.90 9.98 12.29
N GLU A 588 17.94 10.44 13.08
CA GLU A 588 17.77 10.10 14.50
C GLU A 588 17.48 8.60 14.68
N LEU A 589 16.79 7.96 13.74
CA LEU A 589 16.61 6.50 13.75
C LEU A 589 17.95 5.75 13.66
N SER A 590 18.90 6.26 12.85
CA SER A 590 20.24 5.65 12.76
C SER A 590 21.02 5.82 14.07
N GLU A 591 20.96 7.00 14.69
CA GLU A 591 21.60 7.30 15.96
C GLU A 591 21.05 6.44 17.10
N LEU A 592 19.73 6.19 17.11
CA LEU A 592 19.08 5.29 18.08
C LEU A 592 19.54 3.84 17.95
N LEU A 593 19.65 3.31 16.73
CA LEU A 593 20.15 1.94 16.53
C LEU A 593 21.63 1.84 16.90
N GLU A 594 22.46 2.84 16.57
CA GLU A 594 23.86 2.86 16.98
C GLU A 594 24.00 2.87 18.49
N TRP A 595 23.28 3.76 19.17
CA TRP A 595 23.24 3.80 20.63
C TRP A 595 22.81 2.45 21.22
N LEU A 596 21.72 1.85 20.72
CA LEU A 596 21.29 0.53 21.16
C LEU A 596 22.41 -0.50 20.97
N MET A 597 23.06 -0.56 19.81
CA MET A 597 24.14 -1.51 19.55
C MET A 597 25.36 -1.31 20.46
N THR A 598 25.69 -0.07 20.84
CA THR A 598 26.82 0.20 21.77
C THR A 598 26.56 -0.28 23.19
N ILE A 599 25.32 -0.21 23.68
CA ILE A 599 24.96 -0.76 25.00
C ILE A 599 25.23 -2.26 25.06
N HIS A 600 25.10 -2.97 23.93
CA HIS A 600 25.32 -4.41 23.87
C HIS A 600 26.80 -4.78 23.71
N SER A 601 27.65 -3.95 23.10
CA SER A 601 29.10 -4.20 23.09
C SER A 601 29.70 -4.23 24.51
N PHE A 602 29.07 -3.56 25.48
CA PHE A 602 29.45 -3.65 26.90
C PHE A 602 28.96 -4.94 27.59
N LEU A 603 28.08 -5.73 26.97
CA LEU A 603 27.55 -6.99 27.49
C LEU A 603 28.25 -8.24 26.90
N GLY A 604 29.35 -8.06 26.16
CA GLY A 604 30.25 -9.14 25.72
C GLY A 604 29.91 -9.78 24.37
N LEU A 605 29.89 -8.97 23.30
CA LEU A 605 30.07 -9.45 21.92
C LEU A 605 31.53 -9.37 21.51
#